data_AF-A0A835IYS9-F1
#
_entry.id   AF-A0A835IYS9-F1
#
_cell.length_a   1.000
_cell.length_b   1.000
_cell.length_c   1.000
_cell.angle_alpha   90.00
_cell.angle_beta   90.00
_cell.angle_gamma   90.00
#
_symmetry.space_group_name_H-M   'P 1'
#
loop_
_entity.id
_entity.type
_entity.pdbx_description
1 polymer ?
#
loop_
_entity_poly.entity_id
_entity_poly.type
_entity_poly.pdbx_seq_one_letter_code
_entity_poly.pdbx_strand_id
1 'polypeptide(L)'
;MTIRANVFPEATQWSEGEKKAMDEYWPVLVRVLPHDVVFIADPEGSIMGFGSSIGPQYVGNGSAEMRLVGALREVLAGGHLGFDEVKGVLRDVLPLEDEMVGTVRESLLSAFFIGQRMNRETDRELKAHCLAFDDELGPPIADVKSLTHYGEPYDIAIYDIF
;
A
#
# COMPACT_ATOMS: atom_id res chain seq x y z
N MET A 1 0.70 -13.67 7.63
CA MET A 1 0.71 -12.55 6.65
C MET A 1 1.83 -12.82 5.65
N THR A 2 1.51 -13.03 4.37
CA THR A 2 2.47 -13.59 3.39
C THR A 2 3.31 -12.53 2.69
N ILE A 3 3.02 -11.26 2.99
CA ILE A 3 3.93 -10.16 2.75
C ILE A 3 5.26 -10.55 3.41
N ARG A 4 6.27 -10.87 2.58
CA ARG A 4 7.67 -11.10 2.97
C ARG A 4 7.96 -12.29 3.89
N ALA A 5 7.18 -13.38 3.86
CA ALA A 5 7.51 -14.59 4.65
C ALA A 5 8.96 -15.08 4.46
N ASN A 6 9.54 -14.88 3.26
CA ASN A 6 10.89 -15.33 2.92
C ASN A 6 11.97 -14.23 2.97
N VAL A 7 11.58 -12.96 3.14
CA VAL A 7 12.49 -11.80 3.14
C VAL A 7 12.67 -11.23 4.54
N PHE A 8 11.75 -11.53 5.44
CA PHE A 8 11.87 -11.19 6.84
C PHE A 8 12.97 -12.00 7.54
N PRO A 9 13.69 -11.37 8.51
CA PRO A 9 14.60 -12.09 9.38
C PRO A 9 13.92 -13.30 10.03
N GLU A 10 14.67 -14.37 10.28
CA GLU A 10 14.14 -15.65 10.81
C GLU A 10 13.21 -15.46 12.02
N ALA A 11 13.52 -14.53 12.93
CA ALA A 11 12.73 -14.24 14.12
C ALA A 11 11.33 -13.65 13.84
N THR A 12 11.09 -13.12 12.64
CA THR A 12 9.81 -12.53 12.21
C THR A 12 9.16 -13.31 11.07
N GLN A 13 9.72 -14.46 10.71
CA GLN A 13 9.06 -15.42 9.83
C GLN A 13 7.94 -16.13 10.58
N TRP A 14 7.06 -16.81 9.84
CA TRP A 14 6.00 -17.58 10.46
C TRP A 14 6.60 -18.69 11.33
N SER A 15 6.12 -18.76 12.57
CA SER A 15 6.37 -19.88 13.46
C SER A 15 5.79 -21.17 12.86
N GLU A 16 6.26 -22.33 13.33
CA GLU A 16 5.72 -23.63 12.92
C GLU A 16 4.22 -23.76 13.21
N GLY A 17 3.74 -23.13 14.29
CA GLY A 17 2.31 -23.09 14.61
C GLY A 17 1.50 -22.28 13.59
N GLU A 18 2.01 -21.13 13.16
CA GLU A 18 1.36 -20.30 12.13
C GLU A 18 1.37 -20.97 10.77
N LYS A 19 2.47 -21.62 10.38
CA LYS A 19 2.54 -22.42 9.14
C LYS A 19 1.48 -23.52 9.15
N LYS A 20 1.41 -24.32 10.23
CA LYS A 20 0.42 -25.40 10.37
C LYS A 20 -1.02 -24.87 10.34
N ALA A 21 -1.29 -23.76 11.01
CA ALA A 21 -2.61 -23.14 11.00
C ALA A 21 -2.99 -22.66 9.59
N MET A 22 -2.06 -22.01 8.88
CA MET A 22 -2.33 -21.58 7.50
C MET A 22 -2.52 -22.76 6.56
N ASP A 23 -1.75 -23.83 6.70
CA ASP A 23 -1.93 -25.07 5.92
C ASP A 23 -3.29 -25.72 6.16
N GLU A 24 -3.83 -25.64 7.37
CA GLU A 24 -5.13 -26.22 7.71
C GLU A 24 -6.30 -25.33 7.24
N TYR A 25 -6.21 -24.00 7.42
CA TYR A 25 -7.34 -23.09 7.25
C TYR A 25 -7.37 -22.33 5.93
N TRP A 26 -6.24 -22.14 5.23
CA TRP A 26 -6.23 -21.39 3.96
C TRP A 26 -7.22 -21.90 2.89
N PRO A 27 -7.42 -23.23 2.68
CA PRO A 27 -8.36 -23.72 1.69
C PRO A 27 -9.81 -23.33 2.01
N VAL A 28 -10.12 -23.11 3.28
CA VAL A 28 -11.43 -22.64 3.77
C VAL A 28 -11.51 -21.12 3.62
N LEU A 29 -10.46 -20.40 4.01
CA LEU A 29 -10.38 -18.93 3.93
C LEU A 29 -10.54 -18.43 2.50
N VAL A 30 -9.86 -19.03 1.52
CA VAL A 30 -9.93 -18.65 0.10
C VAL A 30 -11.36 -18.74 -0.45
N ARG A 31 -12.22 -19.58 0.13
CA ARG A 31 -13.63 -19.73 -0.31
C ARG A 31 -14.56 -18.67 0.25
N VAL A 32 -14.18 -18.01 1.34
CA VAL A 32 -15.06 -17.06 2.07
C VAL A 32 -14.56 -15.62 2.02
N LEU A 33 -13.25 -15.41 1.79
CA LEU A 33 -12.66 -14.08 1.73
C LEU A 33 -12.95 -13.38 0.40
N PRO A 34 -13.10 -12.05 0.40
CA PRO A 34 -13.13 -11.26 -0.82
C PRO A 34 -11.85 -11.45 -1.65
N HIS A 35 -11.98 -11.41 -2.98
CA HIS A 35 -10.85 -11.67 -3.89
C HIS A 35 -9.69 -10.67 -3.71
N ASP A 36 -9.97 -9.41 -3.38
CA ASP A 36 -8.96 -8.40 -3.04
C ASP A 36 -8.17 -8.78 -1.80
N VAL A 37 -8.84 -9.30 -0.76
CA VAL A 37 -8.18 -9.75 0.47
C VAL A 37 -7.34 -10.99 0.20
N VAL A 38 -7.84 -11.92 -0.62
CA VAL A 38 -7.06 -13.09 -1.06
C VAL A 38 -5.82 -12.66 -1.86
N PHE A 39 -5.95 -11.67 -2.75
CA PHE A 39 -4.82 -11.11 -3.49
C PHE A 39 -3.79 -10.46 -2.57
N ILE A 40 -4.20 -9.61 -1.63
CA ILE A 40 -3.27 -8.97 -0.67
C ILE A 40 -2.54 -10.02 0.16
N ALA A 41 -3.26 -11.06 0.57
CA ALA A 41 -2.71 -12.13 1.37
C ALA A 41 -1.80 -13.07 0.56
N ASP A 42 -2.09 -13.37 -0.72
CA ASP A 42 -1.31 -14.29 -1.54
C ASP A 42 -1.18 -13.82 -3.00
N PRO A 43 -0.43 -12.73 -3.27
CA PRO A 43 -0.39 -12.10 -4.59
C PRO A 43 0.18 -13.02 -5.68
N GLU A 44 1.07 -13.94 -5.28
CA GLU A 44 1.76 -14.91 -6.16
C GLU A 44 1.12 -16.31 -6.13
N GLY A 45 0.10 -16.55 -5.31
CA GLY A 45 -0.55 -17.86 -5.21
C GLY A 45 0.33 -18.94 -4.55
N SER A 46 1.30 -18.54 -3.73
CA SER A 46 2.40 -19.39 -3.26
C SER A 46 2.20 -20.00 -1.87
N ILE A 47 1.22 -19.53 -1.08
CA ILE A 47 1.03 -19.95 0.34
C ILE A 47 0.93 -21.47 0.50
N MET A 48 0.37 -22.21 -0.47
CA MET A 48 0.10 -23.64 -0.33
C MET A 48 0.82 -24.56 -1.32
N GLY A 49 1.72 -24.05 -2.16
CA GLY A 49 2.38 -24.83 -3.23
C GLY A 49 1.45 -25.37 -4.33
N PHE A 50 0.15 -25.54 -4.05
CA PHE A 50 -0.93 -25.67 -5.02
C PHE A 50 -1.44 -24.26 -5.33
N GLY A 51 -1.03 -23.74 -6.48
CA GLY A 51 -1.37 -22.37 -6.90
C GLY A 51 -2.87 -22.11 -6.81
N SER A 52 -3.28 -21.27 -5.86
CA SER A 52 -4.58 -20.63 -5.96
C SER A 52 -4.49 -19.66 -7.14
N SER A 53 -5.42 -19.75 -8.09
CA SER A 53 -5.35 -18.90 -9.29
C SER A 53 -5.81 -17.47 -9.01
N ILE A 54 -6.41 -17.20 -7.84
CA ILE A 54 -7.06 -15.92 -7.53
C ILE A 54 -6.04 -14.79 -7.43
N GLY A 55 -5.01 -14.92 -6.58
CA GLY A 55 -4.01 -13.86 -6.39
C GLY A 55 -3.28 -13.48 -7.69
N PRO A 56 -2.66 -14.43 -8.40
CA PRO A 56 -1.96 -14.16 -9.66
C PRO A 56 -2.86 -13.59 -10.77
N GLN A 57 -4.13 -13.99 -10.82
CA GLN A 57 -5.08 -13.53 -11.86
C GLN A 57 -5.87 -12.29 -11.45
N TYR A 58 -5.70 -11.81 -10.21
CA TYR A 58 -6.40 -10.64 -9.73
C TYR A 58 -5.85 -9.39 -10.41
N VAL A 59 -6.73 -8.65 -11.09
CA VAL A 59 -6.40 -7.42 -11.84
C VAL A 59 -7.11 -6.19 -11.30
N GLY A 60 -8.01 -6.32 -10.32
CA GLY A 60 -8.87 -5.22 -9.89
C GLY A 60 -10.04 -4.96 -10.84
N ASN A 61 -10.90 -4.01 -10.47
CA ASN A 61 -12.10 -3.60 -11.19
C ASN A 61 -11.95 -2.17 -11.70
N GLY A 62 -11.91 -2.00 -13.02
CA GLY A 62 -11.72 -0.70 -13.65
C GLY A 62 -10.25 -0.25 -13.70
N SER A 63 -9.99 0.84 -14.43
CA SER A 63 -8.62 1.29 -14.71
C SER A 63 -7.84 1.71 -13.47
N ALA A 64 -8.50 2.35 -12.51
CA ALA A 64 -7.88 2.82 -11.26
C ALA A 64 -7.40 1.65 -10.39
N GLU A 65 -8.27 0.65 -10.14
CA GLU A 65 -7.85 -0.55 -9.41
C GLU A 65 -6.81 -1.35 -10.20
N MET A 66 -6.88 -1.42 -11.53
CA MET A 66 -5.85 -2.10 -12.34
C MET A 66 -4.47 -1.49 -12.15
N ARG A 67 -4.37 -0.16 -12.17
CA ARG A 67 -3.10 0.54 -11.90
C ARG A 67 -2.63 0.29 -10.47
N LEU A 68 -3.53 0.40 -9.50
CA LEU A 68 -3.23 0.15 -8.08
C LEU A 68 -2.77 -1.29 -7.82
N VAL A 69 -3.41 -2.28 -8.44
CA VAL A 69 -3.03 -3.70 -8.32
C VAL A 69 -1.66 -3.96 -8.94
N GLY A 70 -1.35 -3.33 -10.07
CA GLY A 70 0.00 -3.38 -10.66
C GLY A 70 1.06 -2.88 -9.68
N ALA A 71 0.85 -1.69 -9.12
CA ALA A 71 1.74 -1.11 -8.12
C ALA A 71 1.83 -1.96 -6.84
N LEU A 72 0.71 -2.52 -6.36
CA LEU A 72 0.66 -3.40 -5.20
C LEU A 72 1.49 -4.66 -5.38
N ARG A 73 1.60 -5.23 -6.59
CA ARG A 73 2.45 -6.41 -6.79
C ARG A 73 3.91 -6.11 -6.47
N GLU A 74 4.41 -4.96 -6.92
CA GLU A 74 5.77 -4.52 -6.61
C GLU A 74 5.93 -4.18 -5.12
N VAL A 75 4.99 -3.42 -4.56
CA VAL A 75 5.02 -3.02 -3.14
C VAL A 75 4.96 -4.23 -2.21
N LEU A 76 4.06 -5.19 -2.45
CA LEU A 76 3.92 -6.40 -1.64
C LEU A 76 5.13 -7.35 -1.78
N ALA A 77 5.85 -7.27 -2.90
CA ALA A 77 7.14 -7.94 -3.09
C ALA A 77 8.30 -7.22 -2.37
N GLY A 78 8.06 -6.07 -1.74
CA GLY A 78 9.07 -5.27 -1.05
C GLY A 78 9.83 -4.29 -1.96
N GLY A 79 9.34 -4.06 -3.18
CA GLY A 79 9.89 -3.10 -4.13
C GLY A 79 9.51 -1.65 -3.84
N HIS A 80 9.99 -0.76 -4.71
CA HIS A 80 9.77 0.68 -4.62
C HIS A 80 9.35 1.21 -5.98
N LEU A 81 8.37 2.10 -5.98
CA LEU A 81 7.77 2.59 -7.21
C LEU A 81 8.52 3.81 -7.77
N GLY A 82 8.31 4.07 -9.06
CA GLY A 82 8.78 5.30 -9.70
C GLY A 82 8.02 6.55 -9.24
N PHE A 83 8.59 7.74 -9.47
CA PHE A 83 7.92 9.01 -9.18
C PHE A 83 6.58 9.14 -9.92
N ASP A 84 6.62 8.96 -11.24
CA ASP A 84 5.43 9.09 -12.09
C ASP A 84 4.39 8.00 -11.81
N GLU A 85 4.85 6.83 -11.36
CA GLU A 85 3.98 5.72 -10.99
C GLU A 85 3.21 6.02 -9.70
N VAL A 86 3.90 6.45 -8.63
CA VAL A 86 3.22 6.88 -7.40
C VAL A 86 2.27 8.03 -7.67
N LYS A 87 2.73 9.07 -8.38
CA LYS A 87 1.89 10.22 -8.75
C LYS A 87 0.65 9.78 -9.54
N GLY A 88 0.81 8.88 -10.51
CA GLY A 88 -0.29 8.34 -11.31
C GLY A 88 -1.26 7.47 -10.50
N VAL A 89 -0.77 6.66 -9.55
CA VAL A 89 -1.62 5.89 -8.65
C VAL A 89 -2.44 6.84 -7.77
N LEU A 90 -1.80 7.81 -7.10
CA LEU A 90 -2.46 8.74 -6.19
C LEU A 90 -3.57 9.54 -6.87
N ARG A 91 -3.34 10.01 -8.10
CA ARG A 91 -4.36 10.73 -8.88
C ARG A 91 -5.57 9.90 -9.26
N ASP A 92 -5.40 8.59 -9.43
CA ASP A 92 -6.50 7.70 -9.79
C ASP A 92 -7.31 7.24 -8.57
N VAL A 93 -6.70 7.19 -7.39
CA VAL A 93 -7.28 6.54 -6.19
C VAL A 93 -7.73 7.51 -5.10
N LEU A 94 -7.16 8.72 -5.04
CA LEU A 94 -7.55 9.72 -4.05
C LEU A 94 -8.58 10.68 -4.66
N PRO A 95 -9.80 10.77 -4.09
CA PRO A 95 -10.78 11.74 -4.54
C PRO A 95 -10.35 13.15 -4.10
N LEU A 96 -10.12 14.04 -5.07
CA LEU A 96 -9.80 15.44 -4.81
C LEU A 96 -11.06 16.31 -4.71
N GLU A 97 -12.19 15.81 -5.19
CA GLU A 97 -13.49 16.47 -5.13
C GLU A 97 -14.47 15.68 -4.26
N ASP A 98 -15.30 16.40 -3.50
CA ASP A 98 -16.22 15.93 -2.45
C ASP A 98 -17.32 14.96 -2.96
N GLU A 99 -17.39 14.69 -4.27
CA GLU A 99 -18.45 13.90 -4.89
C GLU A 99 -18.06 12.50 -5.38
N MET A 100 -16.79 12.07 -5.26
CA MET A 100 -16.43 10.71 -5.72
C MET A 100 -16.37 9.70 -4.58
N VAL A 101 -17.52 9.07 -4.36
CA VAL A 101 -17.66 7.76 -3.72
C VAL A 101 -16.67 6.78 -4.36
N GLY A 102 -15.64 6.42 -3.58
CA GLY A 102 -14.83 5.20 -3.67
C GLY A 102 -14.63 4.61 -5.06
N THR A 103 -13.70 5.16 -5.85
CA THR A 103 -13.30 4.59 -7.15
C THR A 103 -12.55 3.25 -7.01
N VAL A 104 -11.95 3.00 -5.83
CA VAL A 104 -11.18 1.78 -5.54
C VAL A 104 -11.56 1.19 -4.19
N ARG A 105 -11.39 -0.13 -4.05
CA ARG A 105 -11.56 -0.83 -2.77
C ARG A 105 -10.59 -0.32 -1.69
N GLU A 106 -11.16 -0.03 -0.53
CA GLU A 106 -10.43 0.43 0.65
C GLU A 106 -9.34 -0.56 1.10
N SER A 107 -9.56 -1.86 0.93
CA SER A 107 -8.57 -2.90 1.23
C SER A 107 -7.29 -2.74 0.40
N LEU A 108 -7.42 -2.46 -0.90
CA LEU A 108 -6.30 -2.26 -1.81
C LEU A 108 -5.57 -0.95 -1.49
N LEU A 109 -6.31 0.14 -1.28
CA LEU A 109 -5.73 1.42 -0.93
C LEU A 109 -4.98 1.35 0.41
N SER A 110 -5.58 0.71 1.42
CA SER A 110 -4.95 0.49 2.72
C SER A 110 -3.68 -0.35 2.59
N ALA A 111 -3.74 -1.46 1.83
CA ALA A 111 -2.57 -2.31 1.60
C ALA A 111 -1.44 -1.56 0.90
N PHE A 112 -1.76 -0.62 0.01
CA PHE A 112 -0.77 0.18 -0.71
C PHE A 112 0.02 1.09 0.23
N PHE A 113 -0.67 1.89 1.04
CA PHE A 113 0.00 2.78 1.99
C PHE A 113 0.77 2.01 3.07
N ILE A 114 0.18 0.95 3.63
CA ILE A 114 0.86 0.11 4.62
C ILE A 114 2.11 -0.54 4.01
N GLY A 115 1.99 -1.06 2.79
CA GLY A 115 3.09 -1.71 2.08
C GLY A 115 4.25 -0.74 1.80
N GLN A 116 3.96 0.45 1.26
CA GLN A 116 4.98 1.48 1.04
C GLN A 116 5.69 1.86 2.35
N ARG A 117 4.93 2.05 3.43
CA ARG A 117 5.50 2.36 4.74
C ARG A 117 6.38 1.24 5.28
N MET A 118 5.95 -0.01 5.14
CA MET A 118 6.73 -1.20 5.50
C MET A 118 7.98 -1.38 4.65
N ASN A 119 7.97 -0.86 3.42
CA ASN A 119 9.13 -0.84 2.52
C ASN A 119 10.12 0.28 2.85
N ARG A 120 9.71 1.27 3.66
CA ARG A 120 10.42 2.54 3.90
C ARG A 120 10.50 3.35 2.62
N GLU A 121 9.46 4.14 2.36
CA GLU A 121 9.36 4.97 1.16
C GLU A 121 10.67 5.69 0.83
N THR A 122 11.05 5.68 -0.44
CA THR A 122 12.20 6.43 -0.93
C THR A 122 11.90 7.93 -1.01
N ASP A 123 12.94 8.76 -1.06
CA ASP A 123 12.81 10.21 -1.34
C ASP A 123 11.98 10.48 -2.60
N ARG A 124 12.13 9.62 -3.62
CA ARG A 124 11.37 9.71 -4.86
C ARG A 124 9.88 9.46 -4.67
N GLU A 125 9.53 8.41 -3.94
CA GLU A 125 8.13 8.07 -3.62
C GLU A 125 7.50 9.16 -2.75
N LEU A 126 8.23 9.63 -1.73
CA LEU A 126 7.79 10.74 -0.88
C LEU A 126 7.54 12.02 -1.68
N LYS A 127 8.47 12.39 -2.57
CA LYS A 127 8.30 13.54 -3.44
C LYS A 127 7.07 13.40 -4.34
N ALA A 128 6.77 12.18 -4.81
CA ALA A 128 5.57 11.93 -5.60
C ALA A 128 4.29 12.12 -4.78
N HIS A 129 4.26 11.69 -3.52
CA HIS A 129 3.15 11.97 -2.60
C HIS A 129 2.91 13.47 -2.44
N CYS A 130 3.97 14.26 -2.24
CA CYS A 130 3.84 15.71 -2.11
C CYS A 130 3.35 16.39 -3.40
N LEU A 131 3.89 15.98 -4.56
CA LEU A 131 3.66 16.66 -5.84
C LEU A 131 2.53 16.03 -6.68
N ALA A 132 1.79 15.06 -6.14
CA ALA A 132 0.74 14.36 -6.88
C ALA A 132 -0.33 15.33 -7.40
N PHE A 133 -0.64 16.35 -6.61
CA PHE A 133 -1.74 17.30 -6.82
C PHE A 133 -1.29 18.76 -6.96
N ASP A 134 0.02 19.03 -6.93
CA ASP A 134 0.58 20.38 -7.03
C ASP A 134 0.16 21.09 -8.33
N ASP A 135 -0.04 20.34 -9.42
CA ASP A 135 -0.47 20.92 -10.70
C ASP A 135 -1.93 21.44 -10.65
N GLU A 136 -2.73 20.98 -9.69
CA GLU A 136 -4.17 21.27 -9.61
C GLU A 136 -4.50 22.47 -8.72
N LEU A 137 -3.60 22.80 -7.78
CA LEU A 137 -3.76 23.93 -6.86
C LEU A 137 -3.18 25.25 -7.40
N GLY A 138 -2.58 25.22 -8.60
CA GLY A 138 -1.89 26.36 -9.20
C GLY A 138 -0.54 26.67 -8.52
N PRO A 139 0.27 27.58 -9.09
CA PRO A 139 1.55 27.93 -8.48
C PRO A 139 1.30 28.49 -7.07
N PRO A 140 2.00 28.00 -6.03
CA PRO A 140 1.80 28.51 -4.68
C PRO A 140 2.13 30.01 -4.64
N ILE A 141 1.12 30.84 -4.36
CA ILE A 141 1.30 32.28 -4.20
C ILE A 141 1.80 32.51 -2.78
N ALA A 142 3.12 32.54 -2.62
CA ALA A 142 3.75 32.87 -1.34
C ALA A 142 3.78 34.40 -1.15
N ASP A 143 2.77 34.98 -0.50
CA ASP A 143 2.81 36.38 -0.03
C ASP A 143 3.57 36.45 1.32
N VAL A 144 4.90 36.46 1.24
CA VAL A 144 5.75 36.20 2.41
C VAL A 144 6.02 37.48 3.22
N LYS A 145 5.22 37.72 4.27
CA LYS A 145 5.64 38.52 5.45
C LYS A 145 6.20 37.66 6.59
N SER A 146 6.06 36.33 6.50
CA SER A 146 6.43 35.36 7.53
C SER A 146 6.66 33.99 6.89
N LEU A 147 7.75 33.31 7.26
CA LEU A 147 8.02 31.91 6.91
C LEU A 147 7.27 31.00 7.88
N THR A 148 6.23 30.32 7.40
CA THR A 148 5.56 29.29 8.20
C THR A 148 6.46 28.07 8.29
N HIS A 149 6.91 27.75 9.50
CA HIS A 149 7.63 26.51 9.79
C HIS A 149 6.60 25.42 10.08
N TYR A 150 6.50 24.44 9.19
CA TYR A 150 5.80 23.19 9.44
C TYR A 150 6.83 22.07 9.58
N GLY A 151 6.88 21.44 10.75
CA GLY A 151 7.42 20.08 10.91
C GLY A 151 6.27 19.09 10.81
N GLU A 152 6.56 17.82 10.50
CA GLU A 152 5.56 16.77 10.58
C GLU A 152 5.00 16.74 12.02
N PRO A 153 3.69 16.99 12.23
CA PRO A 153 3.12 16.72 13.54
C PRO A 153 3.24 15.21 13.81
N TYR A 154 3.35 14.83 15.08
CA TYR A 154 3.39 13.43 15.56
C TYR A 154 4.76 12.73 15.64
N ASP A 155 5.88 13.44 15.47
CA ASP A 155 7.05 13.05 16.25
C ASP A 155 6.68 13.24 17.72
N ILE A 156 6.64 12.16 18.52
CA ILE A 156 6.48 12.26 19.96
C ILE A 156 7.77 12.89 20.52
N ALA A 157 7.96 14.19 20.30
CA ALA A 157 8.81 15.01 21.13
C ALA A 157 8.12 15.10 22.49
N ILE A 158 8.45 14.13 23.36
CA ILE A 158 8.26 14.28 24.80
C ILE A 158 9.07 15.52 25.19
N TYR A 159 8.40 16.66 25.26
CA TYR A 159 8.90 17.78 26.04
C TYR A 159 8.82 17.36 27.50
N ASP A 160 9.89 16.74 28.00
CA ASP A 160 10.20 16.75 29.42
C ASP A 160 10.44 18.21 29.81
N ILE A 161 9.39 18.84 30.33
CA ILE A 161 9.49 20.08 31.10
C ILE A 161 9.58 19.64 32.56
N PHE A 162 10.80 19.65 33.10
CA PHE A 162 11.07 19.93 34.51
C PHE A 162 11.85 21.24 34.61
#